data_AF-M6VQH6-F1
#
_entry.id   AF-M6VQH6-F1
#
_cell.length_a   1.000
_cell.length_b   1.000
_cell.length_c   1.000
_cell.angle_alpha   90.00
_cell.angle_beta   90.00
_cell.angle_gamma   90.00
#
_symmetry.space_group_name_H-M   'P 1'
#
loop_
_entity.id
_entity.type
_entity.pdbx_description
1 polymer ?
#
loop_
_entity_poly.entity_id
_entity_poly.type
_entity_poly.pdbx_seq_one_letter_code
_entity_poly.pdbx_strand_id
1 'polypeptide(L)'
;MFSTFQNQTEKIESSFVLSILEKRIFEFYKLPNGKFLKEKKFGIKFYPYSNLGSSIRVSSEKLEFKIHSSYLNSEPKNLEAVIDLLLFKLLKHPIPDGLEDTIRKFYKNHTDQKISSNRNRKQVQRSSSQNKKLRDILEKLNDSYLKIDLSNLEIFWGKSKSTTRLGHYDPTHTMIVINPILSVPSVPDFVLEYIVFHELLHVYFPVIRKQGRNVIHGREFKKLEKKFLHYKQANSWLKSEHFRNMILH
;
A
#
# COMPACT_ATOMS: atom_id res chain seq x y z
N MET A 1 8.47 -37.52 5.33
CA MET A 1 8.20 -37.67 3.87
C MET A 1 7.20 -36.60 3.39
N PHE A 2 7.58 -35.32 3.39
CA PHE A 2 6.73 -34.21 2.91
C PHE A 2 7.46 -33.28 1.91
N SER A 3 8.63 -33.68 1.40
CA SER A 3 9.51 -32.81 0.59
C SER A 3 9.23 -32.87 -0.93
N THR A 4 8.51 -33.88 -1.41
CA THR A 4 8.27 -34.06 -2.85
C THR A 4 7.05 -33.29 -3.37
N PHE A 5 6.05 -33.05 -2.52
CA PHE A 5 4.83 -32.31 -2.91
C PHE A 5 5.10 -30.81 -3.05
N GLN A 6 5.86 -30.19 -2.14
CA GLN A 6 6.16 -28.75 -2.15
C GLN A 6 6.92 -28.28 -3.41
N ASN A 7 7.85 -29.11 -3.90
CA ASN A 7 8.60 -28.85 -5.15
C ASN A 7 7.76 -29.04 -6.42
N GLN A 8 6.69 -29.85 -6.37
CA GLN A 8 5.77 -30.01 -7.49
C GLN A 8 4.77 -28.85 -7.53
N THR A 9 4.24 -28.40 -6.39
CA THR A 9 3.32 -27.24 -6.35
C THR A 9 4.02 -25.96 -6.81
N GLU A 10 5.25 -25.67 -6.37
CA GLU A 10 5.99 -24.48 -6.83
C GLU A 10 6.30 -24.51 -8.34
N LYS A 11 6.60 -25.70 -8.90
CA LYS A 11 6.82 -25.88 -10.35
C LYS A 11 5.52 -25.79 -11.17
N ILE A 12 4.43 -26.35 -10.66
CA ILE A 12 3.10 -26.35 -11.31
C ILE A 12 2.48 -24.94 -11.24
N GLU A 13 2.61 -24.24 -10.11
CA GLU A 13 2.20 -22.84 -9.99
C GLU A 13 3.02 -21.95 -10.92
N SER A 14 4.33 -22.19 -11.02
CA SER A 14 5.19 -21.45 -11.96
C SER A 14 4.82 -21.71 -13.43
N SER A 15 4.53 -22.95 -13.83
CA SER A 15 4.15 -23.26 -15.21
C SER A 15 2.74 -22.77 -15.57
N PHE A 16 1.80 -22.85 -14.63
CA PHE A 16 0.45 -22.32 -14.79
C PHE A 16 0.43 -20.80 -14.92
N VAL A 17 1.17 -20.09 -14.07
CA VAL A 17 1.28 -18.64 -14.15
C VAL A 17 1.93 -18.21 -15.48
N LEU A 18 2.98 -18.91 -15.91
CA LEU A 18 3.63 -18.62 -17.19
C LEU A 18 2.68 -18.85 -18.37
N SER A 19 1.87 -19.91 -18.36
CA SER A 19 0.90 -20.16 -19.44
C SER A 19 -0.20 -19.09 -19.50
N ILE A 20 -0.69 -18.62 -18.35
CA ILE A 20 -1.59 -17.46 -18.28
C ILE A 20 -0.92 -16.24 -18.91
N LEU A 21 0.30 -15.92 -18.48
CA LEU A 21 1.03 -14.75 -18.96
C LEU A 21 1.23 -14.77 -20.47
N GLU A 22 1.67 -15.90 -21.01
CA GLU A 22 1.86 -16.14 -22.44
C GLU A 22 0.58 -15.92 -23.22
N LYS A 23 -0.52 -16.55 -22.76
CA LYS A 23 -1.84 -16.42 -23.39
C LYS A 23 -2.31 -14.96 -23.40
N ARG A 24 -2.20 -14.25 -22.28
CA ARG A 24 -2.62 -12.83 -22.20
C ARG A 24 -1.76 -11.97 -23.12
N ILE A 25 -0.44 -12.10 -23.07
CA ILE A 25 0.47 -11.32 -23.94
C ILE A 25 0.14 -11.57 -25.43
N PHE A 26 -0.13 -12.82 -25.81
CA PHE A 26 -0.50 -13.17 -27.18
C PHE A 26 -1.78 -12.48 -27.66
N GLU A 27 -2.80 -12.38 -26.81
CA GLU A 27 -4.01 -11.62 -27.15
C GLU A 27 -3.72 -10.13 -27.37
N PHE A 28 -2.79 -9.56 -26.61
CA PHE A 28 -2.39 -8.16 -26.75
C PHE A 28 -1.50 -7.89 -27.97
N TYR A 29 -0.89 -8.90 -28.59
CA TYR A 29 -0.19 -8.73 -29.88
C TYR A 29 -1.11 -8.22 -30.98
N LYS A 30 -2.40 -8.57 -30.90
CA LYS A 30 -3.41 -8.23 -31.89
C LYS A 30 -3.87 -6.77 -31.80
N LEU A 31 -3.57 -6.09 -30.71
CA LEU A 31 -3.95 -4.69 -30.50
C LEU A 31 -2.98 -3.71 -31.19
N PRO A 32 -3.42 -2.49 -31.53
CA PRO A 32 -2.53 -1.42 -31.96
C PRO A 32 -1.38 -1.23 -30.95
N ASN A 33 -0.16 -1.00 -31.44
CA ASN A 33 1.06 -0.96 -30.64
C ASN A 33 1.44 -2.27 -29.92
N GLY A 34 0.72 -3.38 -30.11
CA GLY A 34 1.02 -4.66 -29.47
C GLY A 34 2.19 -5.43 -30.08
N LYS A 35 2.55 -5.13 -31.34
CA LYS A 35 3.57 -5.90 -32.10
C LYS A 35 4.94 -5.95 -31.42
N PHE A 36 5.40 -4.88 -30.76
CA PHE A 36 6.73 -4.86 -30.12
C PHE A 36 6.85 -5.85 -28.96
N LEU A 37 5.73 -6.30 -28.39
CA LEU A 37 5.73 -7.29 -27.31
C LEU A 37 6.27 -8.64 -27.81
N LYS A 38 6.12 -8.96 -29.11
CA LYS A 38 6.57 -10.22 -29.73
C LYS A 38 8.08 -10.40 -29.69
N GLU A 39 8.83 -9.30 -29.69
CA GLU A 39 10.30 -9.28 -29.74
C GLU A 39 10.94 -9.36 -28.35
N LYS A 40 10.14 -9.45 -27.29
CA LYS A 40 10.60 -9.38 -25.90
C LYS A 40 10.47 -10.73 -25.22
N LYS A 41 11.48 -11.09 -24.43
CA LYS A 41 11.31 -12.14 -23.42
C LYS A 41 10.38 -11.64 -22.31
N PHE A 42 9.57 -12.50 -21.72
CA PHE A 42 8.70 -12.11 -20.61
C PHE A 42 9.07 -12.87 -19.34
N GLY A 43 8.88 -12.23 -18.20
CA GLY A 43 9.08 -12.82 -16.90
C GLY A 43 8.13 -12.21 -15.87
N ILE A 44 7.80 -12.99 -14.86
CA ILE A 44 6.87 -12.61 -13.80
C ILE A 44 7.47 -12.93 -12.44
N LYS A 45 7.35 -11.99 -11.51
CA LYS A 45 7.85 -12.10 -10.14
C LYS A 45 6.79 -11.64 -9.17
N PHE A 46 6.65 -12.35 -8.06
CA PHE A 46 5.68 -12.05 -7.02
C PHE A 46 6.34 -11.43 -5.80
N TYR A 47 5.75 -10.36 -5.26
CA TYR A 47 6.26 -9.65 -4.10
C TYR A 47 5.13 -9.32 -3.10
N PRO A 48 5.39 -9.36 -1.78
CA PRO A 48 4.40 -9.00 -0.76
C PRO A 48 4.31 -7.47 -0.59
N TYR A 49 3.95 -6.73 -1.63
CA TYR A 49 3.80 -5.27 -1.55
C TYR A 49 2.69 -4.86 -0.58
N SER A 50 3.00 -3.91 0.32
CA SER A 50 2.07 -3.43 1.35
C SER A 50 0.76 -2.82 0.82
N ASN A 51 0.72 -2.42 -0.45
CA ASN A 51 -0.41 -1.73 -1.09
C ASN A 51 -1.13 -2.56 -2.18
N LEU A 52 -0.91 -3.89 -2.22
CA LEU A 52 -1.37 -4.79 -3.28
C LEU A 52 -0.89 -4.38 -4.69
N GLY A 53 0.12 -3.52 -4.78
CA GLY A 53 0.58 -2.94 -6.04
C GLY A 53 1.14 -3.97 -7.01
N SER A 54 0.95 -3.70 -8.30
CA SER A 54 1.57 -4.46 -9.38
C SER A 54 2.13 -3.49 -10.43
N SER A 55 3.22 -3.87 -11.09
CA SER A 55 3.88 -3.04 -12.11
C SER A 55 4.46 -3.89 -13.23
N ILE A 56 4.69 -3.27 -14.37
CA ILE A 56 5.39 -3.84 -15.51
C ILE A 56 6.59 -2.96 -15.83
N ARG A 57 7.75 -3.58 -16.04
CA ARG A 57 8.97 -2.90 -16.51
C ARG A 57 9.31 -3.39 -17.91
N VAL A 58 9.67 -2.45 -18.78
CA VAL A 58 10.07 -2.74 -20.15
C VAL A 58 11.54 -2.37 -20.32
N SER A 59 12.32 -3.29 -20.87
CA SER A 59 13.69 -3.03 -21.34
C SER A 59 13.80 -3.29 -22.85
N SER A 60 15.00 -3.12 -23.40
CA SER A 60 15.32 -3.50 -24.78
C SER A 60 15.08 -4.99 -25.06
N GLU A 61 15.22 -5.87 -24.07
CA GLU A 61 15.17 -7.32 -24.27
C GLU A 61 13.98 -8.01 -23.59
N LYS A 62 13.40 -7.41 -22.53
CA LYS A 62 12.38 -8.09 -21.73
C LYS A 62 11.25 -7.22 -21.19
N LEU A 63 10.13 -7.89 -20.93
CA LEU A 63 8.99 -7.44 -20.14
C LEU A 63 9.03 -8.15 -18.77
N GLU A 64 9.23 -7.41 -17.68
CA GLU A 64 9.23 -7.96 -16.33
C GLU A 64 7.98 -7.49 -15.57
N PHE A 65 7.06 -8.42 -15.31
CA PHE A 65 5.88 -8.23 -14.48
C PHE A 65 6.24 -8.43 -13.01
N LYS A 66 5.92 -7.45 -12.18
CA LYS A 66 6.06 -7.53 -10.72
C LYS A 66 4.67 -7.44 -10.11
N ILE A 67 4.15 -8.57 -9.65
CA ILE A 67 2.76 -8.72 -9.21
C ILE A 67 2.73 -8.96 -7.70
N HIS A 68 1.68 -8.49 -7.02
CA HIS A 68 1.50 -8.81 -5.61
C HIS A 68 1.32 -10.32 -5.39
N SER A 69 1.97 -10.90 -4.38
CA SER A 69 1.93 -12.36 -4.14
C SER A 69 0.54 -12.93 -3.83
N SER A 70 -0.39 -12.12 -3.33
CA SER A 70 -1.77 -12.57 -3.07
C SER A 70 -2.53 -13.03 -4.31
N TYR A 71 -2.08 -12.67 -5.52
CA TYR A 71 -2.68 -13.15 -6.75
C TYR A 71 -2.42 -14.65 -7.00
N LEU A 72 -1.34 -15.23 -6.43
CA LEU A 72 -1.04 -16.66 -6.53
C LEU A 72 -2.14 -17.52 -5.91
N ASN A 73 -2.66 -17.08 -4.77
CA ASN A 73 -3.67 -17.80 -4.00
C ASN A 73 -5.10 -17.35 -4.35
N SER A 74 -5.30 -16.73 -5.50
CA SER A 74 -6.57 -16.16 -5.91
C SER A 74 -7.12 -16.83 -7.16
N GLU A 75 -8.41 -16.63 -7.45
CA GLU A 75 -9.02 -17.09 -8.70
C GLU A 75 -8.17 -16.63 -9.92
N PRO A 76 -7.89 -17.51 -10.90
CA PRO A 76 -7.03 -17.20 -12.05
C PRO A 76 -7.43 -15.91 -12.79
N LYS A 77 -8.75 -15.64 -12.86
CA LYS A 77 -9.30 -14.40 -13.45
C LYS A 77 -8.74 -13.12 -12.83
N ASN A 78 -8.36 -13.13 -11.55
CA ASN A 78 -7.80 -11.96 -10.88
C ASN A 78 -6.36 -11.70 -11.36
N LEU A 79 -5.58 -12.77 -11.55
CA LEU A 79 -4.23 -12.69 -12.10
C LEU A 79 -4.26 -12.25 -13.57
N GLU A 80 -5.16 -12.82 -14.37
CA GLU A 80 -5.42 -12.36 -15.74
C GLU A 80 -5.78 -10.87 -15.76
N ALA A 81 -6.70 -10.45 -14.89
CA ALA A 81 -7.16 -9.08 -14.85
C ALA A 81 -6.02 -8.08 -14.55
N VAL A 82 -5.14 -8.41 -13.60
CA VAL A 82 -4.01 -7.51 -13.26
C VAL A 82 -2.94 -7.50 -14.35
N ILE A 83 -2.70 -8.62 -15.06
CA ILE A 83 -1.80 -8.68 -16.22
C ILE A 83 -2.35 -7.79 -17.35
N ASP A 84 -3.63 -7.95 -17.70
CA ASP A 84 -4.29 -7.16 -18.72
C ASP A 84 -4.26 -5.66 -18.40
N LEU A 85 -4.51 -5.31 -17.14
CA LEU A 85 -4.45 -3.91 -16.70
C LEU A 85 -3.07 -3.31 -16.98
N LEU A 86 -2.01 -4.07 -16.70
CA LEU A 86 -0.63 -3.62 -16.95
C LEU A 86 -0.34 -3.50 -18.44
N LEU A 87 -0.85 -4.41 -19.26
CA LEU A 87 -0.69 -4.39 -20.72
C LEU A 87 -1.46 -3.23 -21.36
N PHE A 88 -2.73 -3.00 -21.00
CA PHE A 88 -3.51 -1.84 -21.47
C PHE A 88 -2.78 -0.53 -21.16
N LYS A 89 -2.25 -0.39 -19.93
CA LYS A 89 -1.47 0.78 -19.51
C LYS A 89 -0.16 0.91 -20.30
N LEU A 90 0.54 -0.19 -20.54
CA LEU A 90 1.78 -0.18 -21.32
C LEU A 90 1.53 0.26 -22.76
N LEU A 91 0.46 -0.25 -23.38
CA LEU A 91 0.09 0.07 -24.76
C LEU A 91 -0.67 1.40 -24.91
N LYS A 92 -0.94 2.11 -23.80
CA LYS A 92 -1.69 3.37 -23.75
C LYS A 92 -3.12 3.26 -24.30
N HIS A 93 -3.73 2.09 -24.15
CA HIS A 93 -5.14 1.86 -24.52
C HIS A 93 -6.08 2.20 -23.36
N PRO A 94 -7.34 2.57 -23.64
CA PRO A 94 -8.35 2.75 -22.60
C PRO A 94 -8.55 1.43 -21.83
N ILE A 95 -8.69 1.55 -20.51
CA ILE A 95 -8.90 0.40 -19.63
C ILE A 95 -10.41 0.06 -19.64
N PRO A 96 -10.81 -1.18 -19.95
CA PRO A 96 -12.22 -1.57 -19.88
C PRO A 96 -12.78 -1.53 -18.45
N ASP A 97 -14.01 -1.04 -18.27
CA ASP A 97 -14.61 -0.87 -16.93
C ASP A 97 -14.73 -2.19 -16.15
N GLY A 98 -15.14 -3.27 -16.82
CA GLY A 98 -15.25 -4.60 -16.21
C GLY A 98 -13.93 -5.16 -15.65
N LEU A 99 -12.79 -4.70 -16.19
CA LEU A 99 -11.47 -5.05 -15.72
C LEU A 99 -11.14 -4.36 -14.39
N GLU A 100 -11.46 -3.06 -14.28
CA GLU A 100 -11.24 -2.28 -13.06
C GLU A 100 -12.13 -2.80 -11.92
N ASP A 101 -13.37 -3.20 -12.22
CA ASP A 101 -14.27 -3.82 -11.25
C ASP A 101 -13.78 -5.16 -10.73
N THR A 102 -13.20 -6.01 -11.59
CA THR A 102 -12.65 -7.31 -11.19
C THR A 102 -11.50 -7.12 -10.20
N ILE A 103 -10.59 -6.19 -10.49
CA ILE A 103 -9.47 -5.86 -9.60
C ILE A 103 -9.96 -5.21 -8.30
N ARG A 104 -10.97 -4.33 -8.37
CA ARG A 104 -11.57 -3.70 -7.20
C ARG A 104 -12.20 -4.75 -6.26
N LYS A 105 -12.94 -5.71 -6.81
CA LYS A 105 -13.54 -6.82 -6.05
C LYS A 105 -12.46 -7.68 -5.38
N PHE A 106 -11.39 -8.01 -6.10
CA PHE A 106 -10.25 -8.74 -5.53
C PHE A 106 -9.64 -8.01 -4.32
N TYR A 107 -9.39 -6.70 -4.44
CA TYR A 107 -8.82 -5.90 -3.35
C TYR A 107 -9.73 -5.84 -2.12
N LYS A 108 -11.04 -5.69 -2.34
CA LYS A 108 -12.02 -5.69 -1.26
C LYS A 108 -12.00 -7.03 -0.52
N ASN A 109 -12.15 -8.14 -1.24
CA ASN A 109 -12.15 -9.48 -0.66
C ASN A 109 -10.85 -9.80 0.08
N HIS A 110 -9.70 -9.43 -0.49
CA HIS A 110 -8.40 -9.63 0.14
C HIS A 110 -8.26 -8.81 1.43
N THR A 111 -8.74 -7.56 1.43
CA THR A 111 -8.77 -6.72 2.63
C THR A 111 -9.67 -7.35 3.69
N ASP A 112 -10.90 -7.75 3.33
CA ASP A 112 -11.86 -8.36 4.24
C ASP A 112 -11.34 -9.67 4.87
N GLN A 113 -10.68 -10.53 4.09
CA GLN A 113 -10.03 -11.75 4.58
C GLN A 113 -8.84 -11.45 5.51
N LYS A 114 -8.10 -10.37 5.25
CA LYS A 114 -7.01 -9.93 6.12
C LYS A 114 -7.54 -9.39 7.45
N ILE A 115 -8.71 -8.74 7.43
CA ILE A 115 -9.43 -8.28 8.63
C ILE A 115 -9.83 -9.46 9.49
N SER A 116 -10.50 -10.46 8.91
CA SER A 116 -10.99 -11.61 9.68
C SER A 116 -9.85 -12.45 10.29
N SER A 117 -8.74 -12.62 9.56
CA SER A 117 -7.61 -13.44 10.01
C SER A 117 -6.66 -12.76 11.02
N ASN A 118 -6.60 -11.42 11.07
CA ASN A 118 -5.65 -10.70 11.94
C ASN A 118 -6.24 -10.13 13.24
N ARG A 119 -7.56 -10.19 13.45
CA ARG A 119 -8.21 -9.74 14.70
C ARG A 119 -7.53 -10.27 15.97
N ASN A 120 -6.87 -11.42 15.91
CA ASN A 120 -6.25 -12.07 17.07
C ASN A 120 -4.75 -11.78 17.28
N ARG A 121 -4.03 -11.09 16.38
CA ARG A 121 -2.55 -11.09 16.37
C ARG A 121 -1.83 -9.78 16.73
N LYS A 122 -2.49 -8.63 16.80
CA LYS A 122 -1.84 -7.36 17.14
C LYS A 122 -2.19 -6.89 18.56
N GLN A 123 -1.86 -7.67 19.59
CA GLN A 123 -1.75 -7.11 20.94
C GLN A 123 -0.53 -6.19 20.99
N VAL A 124 -0.80 -4.91 21.23
CA VAL A 124 0.16 -3.82 21.37
C VAL A 124 0.38 -3.57 22.86
N GLN A 125 1.62 -3.49 23.32
CA GLN A 125 1.93 -2.92 24.63
C GLN A 125 3.14 -1.99 24.54
N ARG A 126 2.86 -0.71 24.78
CA ARG A 126 3.69 0.28 25.48
C ARG A 126 2.73 1.07 26.38
N SER A 127 3.26 1.70 27.45
CA SER A 127 2.49 2.15 28.62
C SER A 127 1.21 2.95 28.30
N SER A 128 0.17 2.71 29.10
CA SER A 128 -1.15 3.37 29.01
C SER A 128 -1.04 4.91 28.90
N SER A 129 -0.11 5.54 29.62
CA SER A 129 0.09 6.99 29.61
C SER A 129 0.61 7.55 28.28
N GLN A 130 1.49 6.83 27.58
CA GLN A 130 2.02 7.28 26.29
C GLN A 130 0.99 7.15 25.16
N ASN A 131 0.15 6.12 25.21
CA ASN A 131 -0.97 5.99 24.29
C ASN A 131 -2.03 7.07 24.56
N LYS A 132 -2.24 7.46 25.82
CA LYS A 132 -3.09 8.59 26.18
C LYS A 132 -2.63 9.90 25.51
N LYS A 133 -1.33 10.25 25.56
CA LYS A 133 -0.81 11.45 24.86
C LYS A 133 -1.13 11.42 23.35
N LEU A 134 -0.96 10.27 22.69
CA LEU A 134 -1.31 10.14 21.27
C LEU A 134 -2.81 10.32 21.03
N ARG A 135 -3.65 9.78 21.91
CA ARG A 135 -5.10 9.94 21.84
C ARG A 135 -5.52 11.39 22.00
N ASP A 136 -4.95 12.09 22.98
CA ASP A 136 -5.23 13.52 23.22
C ASP A 136 -4.86 14.38 21.99
N ILE A 137 -3.71 14.10 21.37
CA ILE A 137 -3.28 14.76 20.12
C ILE A 137 -4.28 14.46 18.99
N LEU A 138 -4.67 13.21 18.81
CA LEU A 138 -5.61 12.78 17.76
C LEU A 138 -6.95 13.51 17.89
N GLU A 139 -7.51 13.56 19.10
CA GLU A 139 -8.80 14.19 19.38
C GLU A 139 -8.76 15.71 19.15
N LYS A 140 -7.71 16.39 19.65
CA LYS A 140 -7.47 17.82 19.41
C LYS A 140 -7.40 18.15 17.91
N LEU A 141 -6.68 17.34 17.14
CA LEU A 141 -6.56 17.52 15.69
C LEU A 141 -7.88 17.25 14.98
N ASN A 142 -8.61 16.22 15.37
CA ASN A 142 -9.92 15.93 14.79
C ASN A 142 -10.90 17.08 15.02
N ASP A 143 -11.00 17.59 16.24
CA ASP A 143 -11.89 18.71 16.56
C ASP A 143 -11.54 19.97 15.77
N SER A 144 -10.24 20.25 15.62
CA SER A 144 -9.74 21.42 14.90
C SER A 144 -9.95 21.36 13.38
N TYR A 145 -9.84 20.18 12.75
CA TYR A 145 -9.71 20.08 11.29
C TYR A 145 -10.79 19.25 10.58
N LEU A 146 -11.28 18.15 11.16
CA LEU A 146 -12.04 17.12 10.42
C LEU A 146 -13.42 16.82 10.98
N LYS A 147 -13.58 16.88 12.31
CA LYS A 147 -14.82 16.63 13.04
C LYS A 147 -15.52 15.32 12.65
N ILE A 148 -14.74 14.25 12.49
CA ILE A 148 -15.27 12.91 12.20
C ILE A 148 -15.41 12.07 13.47
N ASP A 149 -16.20 10.99 13.39
CA ASP A 149 -16.32 10.03 14.48
C ASP A 149 -15.02 9.22 14.66
N LEU A 150 -14.49 9.22 15.88
CA LEU A 150 -13.28 8.49 16.28
C LEU A 150 -13.55 7.31 17.21
N SER A 151 -14.83 6.98 17.46
CA SER A 151 -15.25 5.96 18.43
C SER A 151 -14.55 4.61 18.22
N ASN A 152 -14.40 4.20 16.96
CA ASN A 152 -13.79 2.93 16.55
C ASN A 152 -12.33 3.06 16.09
N LEU A 153 -11.73 4.25 16.19
CA LEU A 153 -10.35 4.50 15.74
C LEU A 153 -9.37 4.41 16.91
N GLU A 154 -8.50 3.40 16.89
CA GLU A 154 -7.42 3.28 17.87
C GLU A 154 -6.18 4.05 17.42
N ILE A 155 -5.36 4.49 18.37
CA ILE A 155 -4.03 5.05 18.11
C ILE A 155 -3.01 4.58 19.13
N PHE A 156 -1.83 4.17 18.68
CA PHE A 156 -0.81 3.64 19.56
C PHE A 156 0.61 3.73 18.99
N TRP A 157 1.59 3.55 19.88
CA TRP A 157 2.99 3.37 19.48
C TRP A 157 3.24 1.97 18.90
N GLY A 158 4.00 1.91 17.80
CA GLY A 158 4.46 0.65 17.21
C GLY A 158 5.40 -0.15 18.12
N LYS A 159 5.62 -1.42 17.79
CA LYS A 159 6.51 -2.30 18.58
C LYS A 159 8.00 -1.97 18.37
N SER A 160 8.39 -1.74 17.12
CA SER A 160 9.77 -1.48 16.70
C SER A 160 9.91 -0.13 16.00
N LYS A 161 11.12 0.44 16.07
CA LYS A 161 11.49 1.62 15.28
C LYS A 161 11.63 1.23 13.80
N SER A 162 11.28 2.15 12.91
CA SER A 162 11.51 2.05 11.46
C SER A 162 12.08 3.36 10.91
N THR A 163 13.00 3.28 9.96
CA THR A 163 13.58 4.47 9.30
C THR A 163 12.81 4.88 8.06
N THR A 164 11.94 4.00 7.54
CA THR A 164 11.24 4.19 6.26
C THR A 164 9.80 4.67 6.43
N ARG A 165 9.19 4.51 7.61
CA ARG A 165 7.79 4.84 7.85
C ARG A 165 7.57 5.39 9.25
N LEU A 166 7.11 6.64 9.37
CA LEU A 166 6.96 7.34 10.65
C LEU A 166 5.58 7.19 11.30
N GLY A 167 4.57 6.87 10.50
CA GLY A 167 3.21 6.59 10.94
C GLY A 167 2.49 5.73 9.92
N HIS A 168 1.40 5.10 10.35
CA HIS A 168 0.42 4.54 9.42
C HIS A 168 -0.97 4.35 9.98
N TYR A 169 -1.96 4.67 9.16
CA TYR A 169 -3.29 4.08 9.28
C TYR A 169 -3.32 2.64 8.72
N ASP A 170 -3.86 1.69 9.51
CA ASP A 170 -4.22 0.34 9.10
C ASP A 170 -5.75 0.23 9.04
N PRO A 171 -6.37 0.30 7.85
CA PRO A 171 -7.82 0.19 7.70
C PRO A 171 -8.35 -1.19 8.10
N THR A 172 -7.48 -2.20 8.17
CA THR A 172 -7.84 -3.57 8.54
C THR A 172 -8.36 -3.65 9.99
N HIS A 173 -7.78 -2.83 10.86
CA HIS A 173 -8.08 -2.86 12.29
C HIS A 173 -8.54 -1.50 12.80
N THR A 174 -8.82 -0.56 11.89
CA THR A 174 -9.21 0.81 12.22
C THR A 174 -8.26 1.44 13.25
N MET A 175 -6.96 1.39 12.99
CA MET A 175 -5.92 1.84 13.92
C MET A 175 -4.88 2.73 13.26
N ILE A 176 -4.40 3.74 13.97
CA ILE A 176 -3.21 4.52 13.63
C ILE A 176 -2.03 4.03 14.47
N VAL A 177 -0.93 3.71 13.81
CA VAL A 177 0.29 3.23 14.45
C VAL A 177 1.40 4.25 14.24
N ILE A 178 1.85 4.87 15.31
CA ILE A 178 2.92 5.86 15.31
C ILE A 178 4.25 5.17 15.59
N ASN A 179 5.28 5.49 14.82
CA ASN A 179 6.59 4.90 14.98
C ASN A 179 7.26 5.39 16.27
N PRO A 180 7.76 4.48 17.15
CA PRO A 180 8.45 4.85 18.38
C PRO A 180 9.66 5.77 18.23
N ILE A 181 10.20 5.93 17.03
CA ILE A 181 11.28 6.89 16.77
C ILE A 181 10.85 8.34 17.04
N LEU A 182 9.54 8.61 17.01
CA LEU A 182 8.97 9.91 17.32
C LEU A 182 8.72 10.13 18.82
N SER A 183 8.98 9.14 19.68
CA SER A 183 8.79 9.28 21.13
C SER A 183 10.03 9.86 21.84
N VAL A 184 11.09 10.18 21.10
CA VAL A 184 12.35 10.68 21.66
C VAL A 184 12.19 12.16 22.04
N PRO A 185 12.70 12.62 23.20
CA PRO A 185 12.53 14.01 23.64
C PRO A 185 13.04 15.09 22.68
N SER A 186 13.99 14.75 21.80
CA SER A 186 14.52 15.66 20.78
C SER A 186 13.54 15.94 19.64
N VAL A 187 12.47 15.15 19.52
CA VAL A 187 11.43 15.34 18.51
C VAL A 187 10.46 16.43 18.98
N PRO A 188 10.35 17.56 18.28
CA PRO A 188 9.41 18.61 18.66
C PRO A 188 7.96 18.13 18.60
N ASP A 189 7.12 18.59 19.52
CA ASP A 189 5.71 18.17 19.58
C ASP A 189 4.96 18.45 18.26
N PHE A 190 5.23 19.57 17.59
CA PHE A 190 4.60 19.90 16.31
C PHE A 190 4.92 18.89 15.19
N VAL A 191 6.03 18.15 15.29
CA VAL A 191 6.37 17.08 14.34
C VAL A 191 5.53 15.85 14.63
N LEU A 192 5.38 15.47 15.90
CA LEU A 192 4.52 14.37 16.30
C LEU A 192 3.06 14.65 15.93
N GLU A 193 2.56 15.85 16.26
CA GLU A 193 1.22 16.31 15.87
C GLU A 193 1.02 16.25 14.35
N TYR A 194 2.01 16.69 13.56
CA TYR A 194 1.94 16.62 12.10
C TYR A 194 1.82 15.18 11.58
N ILE A 195 2.60 14.24 12.12
CA ILE A 195 2.52 12.83 11.70
C ILE A 195 1.16 12.24 12.10
N VAL A 196 0.67 12.50 13.31
CA VAL A 196 -0.68 12.06 13.71
C VAL A 196 -1.75 12.64 12.79
N PHE A 197 -1.65 13.93 12.43
CA PHE A 197 -2.57 14.56 11.50
C PHE A 197 -2.52 13.91 10.11
N HIS A 198 -1.33 13.62 9.58
CA HIS A 198 -1.17 12.92 8.31
C HIS A 198 -1.86 11.55 8.31
N GLU A 199 -1.71 10.79 9.40
CA GLU A 199 -2.38 9.49 9.53
C GLU A 199 -3.89 9.60 9.70
N LEU A 200 -4.36 10.62 10.42
CA LEU A 200 -5.79 10.90 10.53
C LEU A 200 -6.39 11.30 9.16
N LEU A 201 -5.63 12.01 8.31
CA LEU A 201 -6.07 12.29 6.94
C LEU A 201 -6.24 11.02 6.09
N HIS A 202 -5.47 9.96 6.35
CA HIS A 202 -5.69 8.66 5.69
C HIS A 202 -6.97 7.96 6.13
N VAL A 203 -7.43 8.22 7.36
CA VAL A 203 -8.75 7.77 7.82
C VAL A 203 -9.85 8.52 7.06
N TYR A 204 -9.70 9.85 6.94
CA TYR A 204 -10.67 10.72 6.29
C TYR A 204 -10.75 10.55 4.77
N PHE A 205 -9.60 10.30 4.13
CA PHE A 205 -9.49 10.07 2.69
C PHE A 205 -9.09 8.61 2.42
N PRO A 206 -10.08 7.69 2.31
CA PRO A 206 -9.78 6.30 1.98
C PRO A 206 -9.11 6.21 0.60
N VAL A 207 -8.31 5.16 0.40
CA VAL A 207 -7.58 4.94 -0.86
C VAL A 207 -8.56 4.73 -2.01
N ILE A 208 -8.51 5.62 -3.00
CA ILE A 208 -9.34 5.52 -4.22
C ILE A 208 -8.49 4.93 -5.35
N ARG A 209 -9.06 4.04 -6.18
CA ARG A 209 -8.44 3.63 -7.45
C ARG A 209 -8.99 4.44 -8.61
N LYS A 210 -8.07 4.97 -9.43
CA LYS A 210 -8.37 5.66 -10.68
C LYS A 210 -7.39 5.21 -11.75
N GLN A 211 -7.89 4.71 -12.89
CA GLN A 211 -7.07 4.24 -14.02
C GLN A 211 -6.01 3.21 -13.61
N GLY A 212 -6.41 2.26 -12.74
CA GLY A 212 -5.51 1.22 -12.25
C GLY A 212 -4.32 1.72 -11.43
N ARG A 213 -4.45 2.87 -10.75
CA ARG A 213 -3.51 3.37 -9.75
C ARG A 213 -4.24 3.68 -8.45
N ASN A 214 -3.62 3.35 -7.31
CA ASN A 214 -4.06 3.82 -6.01
C ASN A 214 -3.73 5.31 -5.88
N VAL A 215 -4.73 6.13 -5.62
CA VAL A 215 -4.60 7.55 -5.29
C VAL A 215 -4.71 7.66 -3.78
N ILE A 216 -3.56 7.72 -3.13
CA ILE A 216 -3.44 7.81 -1.66
C ILE A 216 -3.46 9.29 -1.24
N HIS A 217 -2.54 10.10 -1.80
CA HIS A 217 -2.45 11.53 -1.52
C HIS A 217 -3.03 12.36 -2.66
N GLY A 218 -4.36 12.37 -2.77
CA GLY A 218 -5.10 13.16 -3.76
C GLY A 218 -4.95 14.68 -3.59
N ARG A 219 -5.60 15.45 -4.49
CA ARG A 219 -5.57 16.92 -4.44
C ARG A 219 -6.15 17.46 -3.13
N GLU A 220 -7.33 16.98 -2.74
CA GLU A 220 -8.00 17.42 -1.51
C GLU A 220 -7.23 16.99 -0.26
N PHE A 221 -6.64 15.79 -0.24
CA PHE A 221 -5.71 15.35 0.82
C PHE A 221 -4.60 16.38 1.01
N LYS A 222 -3.86 16.70 -0.05
CA LYS A 222 -2.72 17.63 0.00
C LYS A 222 -3.14 19.05 0.38
N LYS A 223 -4.35 19.46 -0.02
CA LYS A 223 -4.92 20.76 0.34
C LYS A 223 -5.20 20.83 1.84
N LEU A 224 -5.78 19.77 2.41
CA LEU A 224 -6.12 19.71 3.82
C LEU A 224 -4.87 19.53 4.70
N GLU A 225 -3.91 18.72 4.25
CA GLU A 225 -2.60 18.53 4.89
C GLU A 225 -1.88 19.87 5.09
N LYS A 226 -1.89 20.74 4.08
CA LYS A 226 -1.29 22.08 4.14
C LYS A 226 -1.98 23.04 5.10
N LYS A 227 -3.19 22.73 5.59
CA LYS A 227 -3.87 23.56 6.60
C LYS A 227 -3.34 23.33 8.01
N PHE A 228 -2.55 22.28 8.23
CA PHE A 228 -1.92 22.07 9.54
C PHE A 228 -1.06 23.28 9.92
N LEU A 229 -1.30 23.83 11.12
CA LEU A 229 -0.69 25.07 11.60
C LEU A 229 0.83 25.12 11.40
N HIS A 230 1.52 24.04 11.75
CA HIS A 230 2.98 23.93 11.66
C HIS A 230 3.47 23.17 10.42
N TYR A 231 2.67 23.09 9.34
CA TYR A 231 2.97 22.28 8.16
C TYR A 231 4.38 22.51 7.60
N LYS A 232 4.75 23.78 7.39
CA LYS A 232 6.07 24.13 6.84
C LYS A 232 7.20 23.77 7.80
N GLN A 233 7.03 24.05 9.09
CA GLN A 233 8.03 23.78 10.13
C GLN A 233 8.26 22.27 10.30
N ALA A 234 7.19 21.48 10.41
CA ALA A 234 7.24 20.03 10.49
C ALA A 234 7.96 19.42 9.28
N ASN A 235 7.58 19.81 8.06
CA ASN A 235 8.22 19.32 6.85
C ASN A 235 9.69 19.74 6.72
N SER A 236 10.06 20.93 7.19
CA SER A 236 11.46 21.37 7.22
C SER A 236 12.28 20.53 8.18
N TRP A 237 11.76 20.28 9.38
CA TRP A 237 12.42 19.47 10.39
C TRP A 237 12.61 18.02 9.91
N LEU A 238 11.57 17.41 9.32
CA LEU A 238 11.62 16.05 8.74
C LEU A 238 12.60 15.90 7.56
N LYS A 239 13.03 17.01 6.95
CA LYS A 239 14.04 17.02 5.87
C LYS A 239 15.44 17.38 6.35
N SER A 240 15.58 17.80 7.60
CA SER A 240 16.84 18.27 8.19
C SER A 240 17.86 17.14 8.33
N GLU A 241 19.13 17.53 8.37
CA GLU A 241 20.24 16.62 8.67
C GLU A 241 20.13 16.04 10.08
N HIS A 242 19.71 16.87 11.04
CA HIS A 242 19.45 16.43 12.42
C HIS A 242 18.50 15.23 12.48
N PHE A 243 17.37 15.30 11.77
CA PHE A 243 16.42 14.19 11.71
C PHE A 243 17.02 12.95 11.03
N ARG A 244 17.78 13.13 9.93
CA ARG A 244 18.42 12.00 9.24
C ARG A 244 19.40 11.27 10.15
N ASN A 245 20.24 12.00 10.88
CA ASN A 245 21.18 11.40 11.82
C ASN A 245 20.44 10.72 12.97
N MET A 246 19.38 11.32 13.48
CA MET A 246 18.54 10.74 14.54
C MET A 246 17.91 9.39 14.15
N ILE A 247 17.57 9.19 12.87
CA ILE A 247 16.95 7.92 12.44
C ILE A 247 17.94 6.83 12.04
N LEU A 248 19.21 7.18 11.80
CA LEU A 248 20.26 6.24 11.38
C LEU A 248 21.07 5.66 12.56
N HIS A 249 20.89 6.19 13.76
CA HIS A 249 21.53 5.77 15.01
C HIS A 249 20.50 5.32 16.06
#